data_AF-A0A2D5J1J0-F1
#
_entry.id   AF-A0A2D5J1J0-F1
#
_cell.length_a   1.000
_cell.length_b   1.000
_cell.length_c   1.000
_cell.angle_alpha   90.00
_cell.angle_beta   90.00
_cell.angle_gamma   90.00
#
_symmetry.space_group_name_H-M   'P 1'
#
loop_
_entity.id
_entity.type
_entity.pdbx_description
1 polymer ?
#
loop_
_entity_poly.entity_id
_entity_poly.type
_entity_poly.pdbx_seq_one_letter_code
_entity_poly.pdbx_strand_id
1 'polypeptide(L)'
;MKHLIFRSTGLVMLALSACVDEPAPQAPNAVTAGETQVQGNTSRQQVKVDGLSFRVDVSADRQSALVGVPTSRGSFQGRDIEAAAEQATACNAKIIPGEWAFLGDLGDFELDNLRPPVTRPYPAWKVALDC
;
A
#
# COMPACT_ATOMS: atom_id res chain seq x y z
N MET A 1 85.57 14.42 2.19
CA MET A 1 85.71 13.42 1.08
C MET A 1 84.39 12.65 1.02
N LYS A 2 83.59 12.78 -0.06
CA LYS A 2 83.30 11.71 -1.06
C LYS A 2 82.89 10.37 -0.40
N HIS A 3 81.76 9.68 -0.64
CA HIS A 3 80.73 9.71 -1.69
C HIS A 3 79.51 8.84 -1.27
N LEU A 4 78.33 9.21 -1.80
CA LEU A 4 77.21 8.40 -2.35
C LEU A 4 76.60 7.16 -1.65
N ILE A 5 75.28 7.29 -1.40
CA ILE A 5 74.14 6.42 -1.78
C ILE A 5 74.05 4.99 -1.21
N PHE A 6 73.01 4.71 -0.40
CA PHE A 6 71.96 3.77 -0.81
C PHE A 6 70.63 4.00 -0.08
N ARG A 7 69.56 3.94 -0.87
CA ARG A 7 68.16 4.20 -0.54
C ARG A 7 67.61 3.18 0.45
N SER A 8 66.79 3.62 1.40
CA SER A 8 65.67 2.81 1.86
C SER A 8 64.56 3.71 2.37
N THR A 9 63.74 4.15 1.41
CA THR A 9 62.43 4.76 1.64
C THR A 9 61.55 3.70 2.28
N GLY A 10 61.51 3.67 3.62
CA GLY A 10 60.56 2.87 4.38
C GLY A 10 59.17 3.47 4.23
N LEU A 11 58.50 3.15 3.12
CA LEU A 11 57.11 3.51 2.86
C LEU A 11 56.23 2.69 3.82
N VAL A 12 55.66 3.36 4.82
CA VAL A 12 54.61 2.82 5.68
C VAL A 12 53.37 2.58 4.80
N MET A 13 53.17 1.34 4.36
CA MET A 13 51.88 0.92 3.79
C MET A 13 50.93 0.59 4.94
N LEU A 14 50.01 1.53 5.20
CA LEU A 14 48.82 1.30 6.00
C LEU A 14 48.05 0.10 5.42
N ALA A 15 47.84 -0.92 6.24
CA ALA A 15 46.93 -2.01 5.94
C ALA A 15 45.54 -1.44 5.71
N LEU A 16 45.04 -1.51 4.47
CA LEU A 16 43.62 -1.40 4.18
C LEU A 16 42.92 -2.60 4.83
N SER A 17 42.48 -2.42 6.08
CA SER A 17 41.26 -3.10 6.52
C SER A 17 40.12 -2.38 5.81
N ALA A 18 39.90 -2.76 4.55
CA ALA A 18 38.60 -2.52 3.95
C ALA A 18 37.60 -3.21 4.89
N CYS A 19 36.74 -2.41 5.50
CA CYS A 19 35.58 -2.90 6.23
C CYS A 19 34.90 -3.94 5.34
N VAL A 20 34.89 -5.20 5.78
CA VAL A 20 33.82 -6.09 5.40
C VAL A 20 32.59 -5.48 6.06
N ASP A 21 31.89 -4.63 5.30
CA ASP A 21 30.54 -4.21 5.63
C ASP A 21 29.72 -5.50 5.58
N GLU A 22 29.50 -6.11 6.74
CA GLU A 22 28.48 -7.14 6.91
C GLU A 22 27.18 -6.55 6.34
N PRO A 23 26.43 -7.27 5.48
CA PRO A 23 25.13 -6.79 5.07
C PRO A 23 24.29 -6.67 6.34
N ALA A 24 24.00 -5.43 6.75
CA ALA A 24 23.03 -5.17 7.79
C ALA A 24 21.77 -5.97 7.44
N PRO A 25 21.16 -6.70 8.40
CA PRO A 25 19.96 -7.45 8.14
C PRO A 25 18.94 -6.48 7.54
N GLN A 26 18.59 -6.72 6.28
CA GLN A 26 17.60 -5.95 5.55
C GLN A 26 16.35 -5.97 6.41
N ALA A 27 15.97 -4.81 6.95
CA ALA A 27 14.66 -4.60 7.51
C ALA A 27 13.65 -5.15 6.49
N PRO A 28 12.65 -5.95 6.91
CA PRO A 28 11.73 -6.58 5.97
C PRO A 28 11.19 -5.49 5.07
N ASN A 29 11.43 -5.69 3.77
CA ASN A 29 11.09 -4.77 2.69
C ASN A 29 9.80 -4.05 3.06
N ALA A 30 9.91 -2.74 3.31
CA ALA A 30 8.73 -1.89 3.29
C ALA A 30 8.11 -2.16 1.93
N VAL A 31 7.00 -2.91 1.95
CA VAL A 31 6.16 -3.12 0.79
C VAL A 31 5.86 -1.71 0.35
N THR A 32 6.53 -1.28 -0.72
CA THR A 32 6.13 -0.08 -1.42
C THR A 32 4.71 -0.41 -1.80
N ALA A 33 3.75 0.17 -1.07
CA ALA A 33 2.35 0.09 -1.37
C ALA A 33 2.26 0.70 -2.76
N GLY A 34 2.37 -0.16 -3.77
CA GLY A 34 2.27 0.22 -5.16
C GLY A 34 0.96 0.96 -5.22
N GLU A 35 1.04 2.25 -5.52
CA GLU A 35 -0.11 3.08 -5.78
C GLU A 35 -0.97 2.29 -6.76
N THR A 36 -2.04 1.65 -6.26
CA THR A 36 -3.03 1.06 -7.15
C THR A 36 -3.82 2.25 -7.66
N GLN A 37 -3.21 2.96 -8.60
CA GLN A 37 -3.89 3.91 -9.43
C GLN A 37 -4.85 3.05 -10.27
N VAL A 38 -6.14 3.13 -9.96
CA VAL A 38 -7.17 2.69 -10.90
C VAL A 38 -7.19 3.74 -12.02
N GLN A 39 -6.17 3.69 -12.88
CA GLN A 39 -5.99 4.60 -14.00
C GLN A 39 -6.41 3.88 -15.27
N GLY A 40 -7.70 3.99 -15.57
CA GLY A 40 -8.35 3.39 -16.73
C GLY A 40 -9.86 3.57 -16.59
N ASN A 41 -10.57 3.76 -17.71
CA ASN A 41 -12.02 4.03 -17.81
C ASN A 41 -12.81 3.44 -16.65
N THR A 42 -13.07 4.26 -15.64
CA THR A 42 -13.65 3.83 -14.36
C THR A 42 -15.14 4.14 -14.41
N SER A 43 -15.98 3.13 -14.22
CA SER A 43 -17.42 3.37 -14.05
C SER A 43 -17.65 3.88 -12.63
N ARG A 44 -18.14 5.11 -12.50
CA ARG A 44 -18.46 5.72 -11.21
C ARG A 44 -19.92 5.50 -10.88
N GLN A 45 -20.18 4.97 -9.70
CA GLN A 45 -21.51 4.78 -9.15
C GLN A 45 -21.62 5.36 -7.74
N GLN A 46 -22.83 5.74 -7.36
CA GLN A 46 -23.19 6.03 -5.97
C GLN A 46 -24.14 4.95 -5.49
N VAL A 47 -23.81 4.36 -4.34
CA VAL A 47 -24.55 3.25 -3.74
C VAL A 47 -24.93 3.62 -2.32
N LYS A 48 -26.14 3.23 -1.90
CA LYS A 48 -26.60 3.42 -0.52
C LYS A 48 -26.65 2.08 0.19
N VAL A 49 -25.83 1.92 1.24
CA VAL A 49 -25.84 0.76 2.13
C VAL A 49 -26.16 1.27 3.53
N ASP A 50 -27.21 0.73 4.16
CA ASP A 50 -27.63 1.09 5.52
C ASP A 50 -27.72 2.60 5.81
N GLY A 51 -28.18 3.37 4.81
CA GLY A 51 -28.34 4.83 4.90
C GLY A 51 -27.06 5.63 4.65
N LEU A 52 -25.91 4.98 4.50
CA LEU A 52 -24.64 5.59 4.13
C LEU A 52 -24.49 5.63 2.61
N SER A 53 -24.01 6.75 2.07
CA SER A 53 -23.76 6.92 0.64
C SER A 53 -22.29 6.73 0.31
N PHE A 54 -21.99 5.67 -0.45
CA PHE A 54 -20.66 5.31 -0.90
C PHE A 54 -20.46 5.66 -2.37
N ARG A 55 -19.27 6.18 -2.68
CA ARG A 55 -18.81 6.32 -4.06
C ARG A 55 -18.05 5.06 -4.44
N VAL A 56 -18.42 4.43 -5.54
CA VAL A 56 -17.73 3.24 -6.06
C VAL A 56 -17.19 3.56 -7.44
N ASP A 57 -15.87 3.48 -7.60
CA ASP A 57 -15.18 3.59 -8.88
C ASP A 57 -14.66 2.19 -9.26
N VAL A 58 -15.28 1.56 -10.26
CA VAL A 58 -14.96 0.19 -10.70
C VAL A 58 -13.88 0.22 -11.78
N SER A 59 -12.82 -0.57 -11.61
CA SER A 59 -11.74 -0.71 -12.60
C SER A 59 -12.25 -1.25 -13.94
N ALA A 60 -11.58 -0.89 -15.03
CA ALA A 60 -11.99 -1.25 -16.39
C ALA A 60 -11.96 -2.77 -16.65
N ASP A 61 -11.04 -3.48 -16.00
CA ASP A 61 -10.92 -4.95 -16.05
C ASP A 61 -11.91 -5.66 -15.12
N ARG A 62 -12.67 -4.91 -14.32
CA ARG A 62 -13.63 -5.39 -13.32
C ARG A 62 -13.03 -6.35 -12.28
N GLN A 63 -11.71 -6.34 -12.10
CA GLN A 63 -11.04 -7.16 -11.08
C GLN A 63 -10.99 -6.47 -9.72
N SER A 64 -11.21 -5.15 -9.69
CA SER A 64 -11.21 -4.38 -8.45
C SER A 64 -12.13 -3.16 -8.49
N ALA A 65 -12.45 -2.63 -7.32
CA ALA A 65 -13.12 -1.34 -7.17
C ALA A 65 -12.44 -0.51 -6.09
N LEU A 66 -12.57 0.81 -6.20
CA LEU A 66 -12.31 1.74 -5.11
C LEU A 66 -13.64 2.17 -4.52
N VAL A 67 -13.81 1.95 -3.23
CA VAL A 67 -14.99 2.36 -2.49
C VAL A 67 -14.60 3.49 -1.54
N GLY A 68 -15.12 4.68 -1.79
CA GLY A 68 -14.84 5.86 -0.99
C GLY A 68 -15.44 5.78 0.40
N VAL A 69 -14.82 6.46 1.36
CA VAL A 69 -15.39 6.67 2.70
C VAL A 69 -16.76 7.36 2.56
N PRO A 70 -17.80 6.90 3.28
CA PRO A 70 -19.12 7.46 3.15
C PRO A 70 -19.11 8.92 3.60
N THR A 71 -19.84 9.76 2.87
CA THR A 71 -19.91 11.21 3.15
C THR A 71 -20.84 11.53 4.32
N SER A 72 -21.72 10.60 4.67
CA SER A 72 -22.67 10.68 5.78
C SER A 72 -21.95 10.40 7.11
N ARG A 73 -22.30 11.15 8.17
CA ARG A 73 -21.78 10.83 9.52
C ARG A 73 -22.38 9.50 10.00
N GLY A 74 -21.51 8.55 10.34
CA GLY A 74 -21.89 7.26 10.91
C GLY A 74 -20.69 6.32 10.95
N SER A 75 -20.72 5.38 11.90
CA SER A 75 -19.81 4.23 11.92
C SER A 75 -20.07 3.37 10.69
N PHE A 76 -19.02 2.88 10.04
CA PHE A 76 -19.13 1.90 8.97
C PHE A 76 -18.07 0.82 9.15
N GLN A 77 -18.42 -0.38 8.71
CA GLN A 77 -17.60 -1.57 8.79
C GLN A 77 -17.06 -1.97 7.42
N GLY A 78 -16.13 -2.91 7.39
CA GLY A 78 -15.67 -3.49 6.14
C GLY A 78 -16.80 -4.12 5.33
N ARG A 79 -17.77 -4.78 5.98
CA ARG A 79 -18.93 -5.37 5.31
C ARG A 79 -19.73 -4.34 4.51
N ASP A 80 -19.79 -3.08 4.95
CA ASP A 80 -20.55 -2.03 4.27
C ASP A 80 -19.84 -1.59 2.98
N ILE A 81 -18.50 -1.58 3.03
CA ILE A 81 -17.64 -1.32 1.88
C ILE A 81 -17.73 -2.47 0.86
N GLU A 82 -17.68 -3.72 1.33
CA GLU A 82 -17.87 -4.92 0.50
C GLU A 82 -19.26 -4.87 -0.16
N ALA A 83 -20.33 -4.71 0.63
CA ALA A 83 -21.70 -4.60 0.13
C ALA A 83 -21.90 -3.46 -0.87
N ALA A 84 -21.24 -2.31 -0.69
CA ALA A 84 -21.29 -1.20 -1.65
C ALA A 84 -20.68 -1.60 -3.00
N ALA A 85 -19.56 -2.32 -2.99
CA ALA A 85 -18.94 -2.83 -4.20
C ALA A 85 -19.79 -3.93 -4.86
N GLU A 86 -20.39 -4.82 -4.08
CA GLU A 86 -21.27 -5.88 -4.58
C GLU A 86 -22.52 -5.28 -5.24
N GLN A 87 -23.19 -4.31 -4.60
CA GLN A 87 -24.34 -3.63 -5.18
C GLN A 87 -23.99 -2.86 -6.46
N ALA A 88 -22.79 -2.28 -6.54
CA ALA A 88 -22.35 -1.55 -7.73
C ALA A 88 -22.03 -2.46 -8.93
N THR A 89 -21.59 -3.69 -8.66
CA THR A 89 -20.97 -4.55 -9.67
C THR A 89 -21.72 -5.85 -9.93
N ALA A 90 -22.61 -6.27 -9.02
CA ALA A 90 -23.22 -7.59 -8.96
C ALA A 90 -22.21 -8.76 -8.91
N CYS A 91 -21.00 -8.52 -8.42
CA CYS A 91 -19.95 -9.52 -8.20
C CYS A 91 -19.72 -9.71 -6.70
N ASN A 92 -19.13 -10.83 -6.29
CA ASN A 92 -18.67 -10.96 -4.90
C ASN A 92 -17.53 -9.98 -4.67
N ALA A 93 -17.45 -9.40 -3.47
CA ALA A 93 -16.46 -8.37 -3.18
C ALA A 93 -15.74 -8.62 -1.86
N LYS A 94 -14.41 -8.43 -1.84
CA LYS A 94 -13.61 -8.57 -0.62
C LYS A 94 -12.66 -7.40 -0.45
N ILE A 95 -12.65 -6.76 0.71
CA ILE A 95 -11.69 -5.68 0.98
C ILE A 95 -10.27 -6.24 0.92
N ILE A 96 -9.39 -5.49 0.23
CA ILE A 96 -7.96 -5.69 0.27
C ILE A 96 -7.42 -4.82 1.41
N PRO A 97 -6.96 -5.42 2.52
CA PRO A 97 -6.61 -4.67 3.74
C PRO A 97 -5.37 -3.79 3.57
N GLY A 98 -4.46 -4.13 2.65
CA GLY A 98 -3.25 -3.36 2.40
C GLY A 98 -2.38 -3.26 3.66
N GLU A 99 -2.09 -2.04 4.09
CA GLU A 99 -1.33 -1.77 5.34
C GLU A 99 -2.03 -2.31 6.61
N TRP A 100 -3.34 -2.55 6.54
CA TRP A 100 -4.14 -3.07 7.65
C TRP A 100 -4.22 -4.60 7.69
N ALA A 101 -3.40 -5.31 6.91
CA ALA A 101 -3.43 -6.78 6.84
C ALA A 101 -3.19 -7.47 8.19
N PHE A 102 -2.53 -6.80 9.14
CA PHE A 102 -2.30 -7.31 10.49
C PHE A 102 -3.58 -7.45 11.34
N LEU A 103 -4.67 -6.78 10.94
CA LEU A 103 -5.98 -6.92 11.58
C LEU A 103 -6.73 -8.18 11.12
N GLY A 104 -6.25 -8.85 10.07
CA GLY A 104 -6.92 -10.02 9.51
C GLY A 104 -8.05 -9.65 8.56
N ASP A 105 -9.19 -10.34 8.69
CA ASP A 105 -10.37 -10.05 7.87
C ASP A 105 -11.05 -8.77 8.33
N LEU A 106 -11.07 -7.73 7.48
CA LEU A 106 -11.66 -6.44 7.79
C LEU A 106 -13.19 -6.39 7.69
N GLY A 107 -13.86 -7.46 7.21
CA GLY A 107 -15.31 -7.46 7.01
C GLY A 107 -16.11 -7.06 8.26
N ASP A 108 -15.71 -7.55 9.44
CA ASP A 108 -16.38 -7.22 10.70
C ASP A 108 -15.74 -6.05 11.47
N PHE A 109 -14.66 -5.45 10.94
CA PHE A 109 -13.98 -4.34 11.60
C PHE A 109 -14.65 -3.02 11.31
N GLU A 110 -14.69 -2.16 12.33
CA GLU A 110 -15.05 -0.76 12.17
C GLU A 110 -13.90 -0.02 11.47
N LEU A 111 -14.20 0.61 10.34
CA LEU A 111 -13.22 1.28 9.47
C LEU A 111 -13.32 2.81 9.55
N ASP A 112 -14.27 3.34 10.30
CA ASP A 112 -14.54 4.77 10.46
C ASP A 112 -13.37 5.53 11.11
N ASN A 113 -12.68 4.86 12.03
CA ASN A 113 -11.51 5.39 12.74
C ASN A 113 -10.18 5.08 12.02
N LEU A 114 -10.22 4.30 10.94
CA LEU A 114 -9.04 3.94 10.17
C LEU A 114 -8.87 4.85 8.97
N ARG A 115 -7.62 5.21 8.68
CA ARG A 115 -7.29 5.90 7.45
C ARG A 115 -7.30 4.88 6.30
N PRO A 116 -8.07 5.11 5.21
CA PRO A 116 -8.04 4.22 4.07
C PRO A 116 -6.64 4.23 3.41
N PRO A 117 -6.12 3.08 2.96
CA PRO A 117 -4.82 2.99 2.31
C PRO A 117 -4.72 3.80 1.01
N VAL A 118 -5.83 3.89 0.25
CA VAL A 118 -5.86 4.65 -0.99
C VAL A 118 -6.36 6.05 -0.68
N THR A 119 -5.55 7.06 -0.95
CA THR A 119 -5.90 8.48 -0.68
C THR A 119 -5.96 9.35 -1.93
N ARG A 120 -5.57 8.80 -3.09
CA ARG A 120 -5.67 9.47 -4.39
C ARG A 120 -6.57 8.67 -5.33
N PRO A 121 -7.50 9.31 -6.07
CA PRO A 121 -7.80 10.74 -6.04
C PRO A 121 -8.60 11.21 -4.82
N TYR A 122 -9.07 10.29 -3.96
CA TYR A 122 -9.76 10.57 -2.70
C TYR A 122 -9.57 9.38 -1.74
N PRO A 123 -9.89 9.52 -0.43
CA PRO A 123 -9.84 8.42 0.54
C PRO A 123 -10.81 7.28 0.18
N ALA A 124 -10.26 6.09 -0.07
CA ALA A 124 -11.00 4.93 -0.50
C ALA A 124 -10.35 3.61 -0.04
N TRP A 125 -11.18 2.58 0.06
CA TRP A 125 -10.77 1.20 0.27
C TRP A 125 -10.71 0.48 -1.06
N LYS A 126 -9.65 -0.29 -1.28
CA LYS A 126 -9.54 -1.16 -2.45
C LYS A 126 -10.28 -2.46 -2.16
N VAL A 127 -11.10 -2.88 -3.09
CA VAL A 127 -11.91 -4.10 -2.99
C VAL A 127 -11.60 -4.98 -4.19
N ALA A 128 -11.28 -6.25 -3.95
CA ALA A 128 -11.17 -7.27 -5.00
C ALA A 128 -12.58 -7.69 -5.41
N LEU A 129 -12.78 -7.87 -6.71
CA LEU A 129 -14.04 -8.34 -7.27
C LEU A 129 -13.85 -9.73 -7.86
N ASP A 130 -14.79 -10.62 -7.57
CA ASP A 130 -14.88 -11.95 -8.18
C ASP A 130 -16.18 -12.02 -9.00
N CYS A 131 -16.01 -11.74 -10.29
CA CYS A 131 -16.99 -11.87 -11.36
C CYS A 131 -16.55 -13.07 -12.24
#